data_AF-A0AAV7G9D6-F1
#
_entry.id   AF-A0AAV7G9D6-F1
#
_cell.length_a   1.000
_cell.length_b   1.000
_cell.length_c   1.000
_cell.angle_alpha   90.00
_cell.angle_beta   90.00
_cell.angle_gamma   90.00
#
_symmetry.space_group_name_H-M   'P 1'
#
loop_
_entity.id
_entity.type
_entity.pdbx_description
1 polymer ?
#
loop_
_entity_poly.entity_id
_entity_poly.type
_entity_poly.pdbx_seq_one_letter_code
_entity_poly.pdbx_strand_id
1 'polypeptide(L)'
;MENVPHGVDQMQWCQLVTQWSKPEDQERAAKNSANAKKQTCPHTMGRVSSVRRQKETSIKDRLQLWKINIMHKDGTWSSEDAMQRWTQACNLLAEEGLTPEDGNIEANERVFTIVMGPEHSGRVRTQGFGITPTIYFPQSKSEEGGGSGSNFGQMASLREEFRSFRDNQMREFGSFRDEMRQFMQQFQMNQQSHGGSEMGGNDNSSDA
;
A
#
# COMPACT_ATOMS: atom_id res chain seq x y z
N MET A 1 -32.46 1.00 -32.36
CA MET A 1 -31.54 0.34 -31.41
C MET A 1 -30.71 -0.68 -32.19
N GLU A 2 -29.82 -0.24 -33.08
CA GLU A 2 -29.29 -1.09 -34.16
C GLU A 2 -27.79 -1.47 -34.05
N ASN A 3 -27.11 -1.15 -32.96
CA ASN A 3 -25.66 -1.37 -32.85
C ASN A 3 -25.25 -2.24 -31.66
N VAL A 4 -26.02 -3.28 -31.33
CA VAL A 4 -25.60 -4.26 -30.31
C VAL A 4 -24.60 -5.24 -30.97
N PRO A 5 -23.37 -5.38 -30.45
CA PRO A 5 -22.41 -6.33 -31.00
C PRO A 5 -22.90 -7.78 -30.86
N HIS A 6 -22.55 -8.63 -31.84
CA HIS A 6 -22.94 -10.04 -31.82
C HIS A 6 -22.42 -10.75 -30.56
N GLY A 7 -23.31 -11.47 -29.87
CA GLY A 7 -22.99 -12.20 -28.63
C GLY A 7 -22.98 -11.36 -27.35
N VAL A 8 -23.36 -10.08 -27.41
CA VAL A 8 -23.51 -9.21 -26.23
C VAL A 8 -24.99 -9.11 -25.87
N ASP A 9 -25.31 -9.24 -24.58
CA ASP A 9 -26.66 -9.06 -24.08
C ASP A 9 -27.15 -7.62 -24.35
N GLN A 10 -28.35 -7.51 -24.93
CA GLN A 10 -28.91 -6.23 -25.36
C GLN A 10 -29.17 -5.29 -24.18
N MET A 11 -29.62 -5.80 -23.04
CA MET A 11 -29.90 -4.98 -21.86
C MET A 11 -28.60 -4.41 -21.28
N GLN A 12 -27.58 -5.26 -21.13
CA GLN A 12 -26.26 -4.83 -20.66
C GLN A 12 -25.62 -3.80 -21.59
N TRP A 13 -25.73 -4.01 -22.92
CA TRP A 13 -25.23 -3.05 -23.90
C TRP A 13 -25.92 -1.69 -23.77
N CYS A 14 -27.26 -1.67 -23.69
CA CYS A 14 -28.02 -0.43 -23.50
C CYS A 14 -27.61 0.29 -22.21
N GLN A 15 -27.51 -0.43 -21.09
CA GLN A 15 -27.08 0.16 -19.81
C GLN A 15 -25.69 0.80 -19.89
N LEU A 16 -24.75 0.13 -20.54
CA LEU A 16 -23.37 0.59 -20.69
C LEU A 16 -23.28 1.81 -21.60
N VAL A 17 -23.95 1.78 -22.76
CA VAL A 17 -24.02 2.94 -23.67
C VAL A 17 -24.68 4.13 -22.97
N THR A 18 -25.79 3.92 -22.27
CA THR A 18 -26.46 4.98 -21.50
C THR A 18 -25.53 5.57 -20.44
N GLN A 19 -24.74 4.75 -19.73
CA GLN A 19 -23.76 5.24 -18.77
C GLN A 19 -22.68 6.09 -19.45
N TRP A 20 -22.05 5.59 -20.52
CA TRP A 20 -21.00 6.34 -21.23
C TRP A 20 -21.50 7.57 -21.96
N SER A 21 -22.80 7.64 -22.28
CA SER A 21 -23.45 8.83 -22.83
C SER A 21 -23.71 9.91 -21.78
N LYS A 22 -23.54 9.65 -20.48
CA LYS A 22 -23.69 10.69 -19.45
C LYS A 22 -22.62 11.77 -19.60
N PRO A 23 -22.95 13.06 -19.44
CA PRO A 23 -22.00 14.15 -19.58
C PRO A 23 -20.74 13.98 -18.70
N GLU A 24 -20.90 13.51 -17.46
CA GLU A 24 -19.80 13.25 -16.52
C GLU A 24 -18.80 12.22 -17.05
N ASP A 25 -19.30 11.14 -17.65
CA ASP A 25 -18.47 10.08 -18.23
C ASP A 25 -17.75 10.56 -19.49
N GLN A 26 -18.42 11.33 -20.34
CA GLN A 26 -17.82 11.92 -21.53
C GLN A 26 -16.72 12.93 -21.17
N GLU A 27 -16.96 13.77 -20.16
CA GLU A 27 -15.96 14.72 -19.66
C GLU A 27 -14.74 13.97 -19.10
N ARG A 28 -14.96 12.91 -18.31
CA ARG A 28 -13.88 12.06 -17.79
C ARG A 28 -13.11 11.39 -18.91
N ALA A 29 -13.78 10.86 -19.93
CA ALA A 29 -13.15 10.25 -21.09
C ALA A 29 -12.32 11.25 -21.91
N ALA A 30 -12.81 12.47 -22.08
CA ALA A 30 -12.08 13.55 -22.74
C ALA A 30 -10.81 13.94 -21.95
N LYS A 31 -10.92 14.12 -20.63
CA LYS A 31 -9.78 14.38 -19.74
C LYS A 31 -8.74 13.26 -19.81
N ASN A 32 -9.19 12.00 -19.74
CA ASN A 32 -8.31 10.84 -19.82
C ASN A 32 -7.60 10.76 -21.17
N SER A 33 -8.30 11.05 -22.28
CA SER A 33 -7.73 11.07 -23.62
C SER A 33 -6.70 12.19 -23.79
N ALA A 34 -6.98 13.38 -23.26
CA ALA A 34 -6.03 14.49 -23.27
C ALA A 34 -4.79 14.19 -22.43
N ASN A 35 -4.95 13.52 -21.28
CA ASN A 35 -3.83 13.12 -20.43
C ASN A 35 -3.01 11.98 -21.04
N ALA A 36 -3.65 11.02 -21.71
CA ALA A 36 -2.95 9.95 -22.43
C ALA A 36 -2.00 10.50 -23.49
N LYS A 37 -2.39 11.57 -24.20
CA LYS A 37 -1.52 12.27 -25.18
C LYS A 37 -0.28 12.91 -24.55
N LYS A 38 -0.28 13.19 -23.25
CA LYS A 38 0.87 13.74 -22.52
C LYS A 38 1.87 12.66 -22.08
N GLN A 39 1.54 11.39 -22.23
CA GLN A 39 2.42 10.29 -21.86
C GLN A 39 3.51 10.13 -22.93
N THR A 40 4.74 10.51 -22.59
CA THR A 40 5.91 10.46 -23.49
C THR A 40 6.66 9.13 -23.45
N CYS A 41 6.51 8.39 -22.35
CA CYS A 41 7.25 7.16 -22.06
C CYS A 41 6.27 6.01 -21.73
N PRO A 42 5.60 5.42 -22.74
CA PRO A 42 4.66 4.33 -22.52
C PRO A 42 5.36 3.02 -22.14
N HIS A 43 4.83 2.35 -21.13
CA HIS A 43 5.28 1.01 -20.75
C HIS A 43 4.87 -0.03 -21.80
N THR A 44 5.78 -0.94 -22.14
CA THR A 44 5.63 -1.87 -23.28
C THR A 44 5.17 -3.28 -22.90
N MET A 45 5.03 -3.60 -21.61
CA MET A 45 4.84 -4.98 -21.16
C MET A 45 3.43 -5.53 -21.16
N GLY A 46 2.43 -4.73 -21.51
CA GLY A 46 1.04 -5.12 -21.30
C GLY A 46 0.74 -5.37 -19.81
N ARG A 47 0.20 -6.55 -19.49
CA ARG A 47 -0.41 -6.88 -18.18
C ARG A 47 0.57 -7.42 -17.12
N VAL A 48 1.87 -7.27 -17.32
CA VAL A 48 2.89 -7.72 -16.35
C VAL A 48 3.09 -6.65 -15.27
N SER A 49 2.97 -7.03 -14.01
CA SER A 49 3.27 -6.11 -12.90
C SER A 49 4.79 -5.95 -12.71
N SER A 50 5.20 -4.78 -12.22
CA SER A 50 6.63 -4.52 -11.98
C SER A 50 7.23 -5.44 -10.92
N VAL A 51 6.45 -5.80 -9.89
CA VAL A 51 6.85 -6.78 -8.86
C VAL A 51 7.13 -8.15 -9.48
N ARG A 52 6.24 -8.61 -10.39
CA ARG A 52 6.46 -9.87 -11.09
C ARG A 52 7.74 -9.82 -11.92
N ARG A 53 8.00 -8.67 -12.56
CA ARG A 53 9.21 -8.47 -13.35
C ARG A 53 10.48 -8.50 -12.53
N GLN A 54 10.53 -7.77 -11.41
CA GLN A 54 11.67 -7.82 -10.50
C GLN A 54 12.00 -9.27 -10.11
N LYS A 55 10.97 -10.10 -9.88
CA LYS A 55 11.15 -11.52 -9.59
C LYS A 55 11.64 -12.33 -10.79
N GLU A 56 11.10 -12.09 -11.99
CA GLU A 56 11.49 -12.78 -13.23
C GLU A 56 12.92 -12.44 -13.67
N THR A 57 13.34 -11.18 -13.54
CA THR A 57 14.64 -10.70 -14.01
C THR A 57 15.72 -10.66 -12.92
N SER A 58 15.33 -10.87 -11.65
CA SER A 58 16.21 -10.70 -10.48
C SER A 58 16.87 -9.32 -10.36
N ILE A 59 16.33 -8.31 -11.04
CA ILE A 59 16.84 -6.94 -11.02
C ILE A 59 16.29 -6.19 -9.82
N LYS A 60 17.20 -5.60 -9.06
CA LYS A 60 16.88 -4.87 -7.83
C LYS A 60 16.92 -3.36 -8.01
N ASP A 61 17.70 -2.83 -8.96
CA ASP A 61 17.81 -1.39 -9.17
C ASP A 61 16.69 -0.87 -10.09
N ARG A 62 16.20 0.35 -9.80
CA ARG A 62 15.06 0.94 -10.51
C ARG A 62 15.42 1.38 -11.93
N LEU A 63 16.68 1.71 -12.20
CA LEU A 63 17.16 2.16 -13.51
C LEU A 63 17.07 1.04 -14.55
N GLN A 64 17.66 -0.13 -14.26
CA GLN A 64 17.59 -1.30 -15.12
C GLN A 64 16.16 -1.83 -15.24
N LEU A 65 15.42 -1.85 -14.12
CA LEU A 65 14.02 -2.25 -14.16
C LEU A 65 13.19 -1.33 -15.06
N TRP A 66 13.45 -0.02 -15.02
CA TRP A 66 12.80 0.95 -15.88
C TRP A 66 13.13 0.72 -17.37
N LYS A 67 14.39 0.46 -17.72
CA LYS A 67 14.81 0.13 -19.10
C LYS A 67 14.02 -1.06 -19.65
N ILE A 68 13.95 -2.15 -18.89
CA ILE A 68 13.23 -3.36 -19.34
C ILE A 68 11.72 -3.11 -19.38
N ASN A 69 11.22 -2.16 -18.59
CA ASN A 69 9.82 -1.75 -18.58
C ASN A 69 9.39 -0.93 -19.80
N ILE A 70 10.34 -0.30 -20.49
CA ILE A 70 10.07 0.64 -21.57
C ILE A 70 10.60 0.16 -22.93
N MET A 71 11.49 -0.83 -22.96
CA MET A 71 11.96 -1.43 -24.20
C MET A 71 10.96 -2.45 -24.75
N HIS A 72 10.87 -2.51 -26.07
CA HIS A 72 10.17 -3.58 -26.78
C HIS A 72 10.97 -4.89 -26.73
N LYS A 73 10.32 -6.01 -27.03
CA LYS A 73 10.97 -7.34 -27.02
C LYS A 73 12.08 -7.47 -28.06
N ASP A 74 12.03 -6.68 -29.13
CA ASP A 74 13.02 -6.62 -30.20
C ASP A 74 14.24 -5.74 -29.84
N GLY A 75 14.25 -5.13 -28.65
CA GLY A 75 15.33 -4.27 -28.20
C GLY A 75 15.19 -2.80 -28.60
N THR A 76 14.09 -2.40 -29.25
CA THR A 76 13.84 -1.00 -29.60
C THR A 76 13.22 -0.22 -28.44
N TRP A 77 13.41 1.11 -28.41
CA TRP A 77 12.81 1.99 -27.41
C TRP A 77 11.35 2.31 -27.74
N SER A 78 10.48 2.41 -26.73
CA SER A 78 9.08 2.80 -26.93
C SER A 78 8.89 4.22 -27.46
N SER A 79 9.86 5.10 -27.22
CA SER A 79 9.83 6.49 -27.62
C SER A 79 11.24 7.10 -27.60
N GLU A 80 11.39 8.21 -28.33
CA GLU A 80 12.60 9.01 -28.33
C GLU A 80 12.94 9.55 -26.92
N ASP A 81 11.94 10.02 -26.18
CA ASP A 81 12.12 10.50 -24.78
C ASP A 81 12.68 9.39 -23.87
N ALA A 82 12.24 8.13 -24.07
CA ALA A 82 12.79 6.99 -23.32
C ALA A 82 14.27 6.76 -23.64
N MET A 83 14.63 6.80 -24.93
CA MET A 83 16.01 6.66 -25.38
C MET A 83 16.91 7.79 -24.83
N GLN A 84 16.41 9.03 -24.85
CA GLN A 84 17.15 10.20 -24.35
C GLN A 84 17.39 10.12 -22.84
N ARG A 85 16.36 9.77 -22.06
CA ARG A 85 16.50 9.54 -20.61
C ARG A 85 17.50 8.44 -20.29
N TRP A 86 17.46 7.32 -21.02
CA TRP A 86 18.44 6.25 -20.84
C TRP A 86 19.86 6.73 -21.16
N THR A 87 20.04 7.41 -22.29
CA THR A 87 21.33 7.97 -22.70
C THR A 87 21.87 8.95 -21.66
N GLN A 88 21.02 9.83 -21.13
CA GLN A 88 21.40 10.76 -20.07
C GLN A 88 21.85 10.01 -18.81
N ALA A 89 21.15 8.94 -18.42
CA ALA A 89 21.55 8.12 -17.28
C ALA A 89 22.93 7.46 -17.50
N CYS A 90 23.17 6.91 -18.69
CA CYS A 90 24.48 6.35 -19.04
C CYS A 90 25.60 7.39 -18.97
N ASN A 91 25.36 8.60 -19.48
CA ASN A 91 26.37 9.67 -19.45
C ASN A 91 26.72 10.09 -18.01
N LEU A 92 25.72 10.26 -17.15
CA LEU A 92 25.94 10.60 -15.73
C LEU A 92 26.71 9.54 -14.96
N LEU A 93 26.50 8.25 -15.27
CA LEU A 93 27.29 7.16 -14.68
C LEU A 93 28.71 7.13 -15.23
N ALA A 94 28.88 7.38 -16.52
CA ALA A 94 30.19 7.39 -17.16
C ALA A 94 31.11 8.50 -16.63
N GLU A 95 30.56 9.64 -16.18
CA GLU A 95 31.31 10.69 -15.47
C GLU A 95 31.97 10.18 -14.18
N GLU A 96 31.41 9.14 -13.56
CA GLU A 96 31.94 8.48 -12.36
C GLU A 96 32.73 7.20 -12.70
N GLY A 97 32.94 6.91 -13.98
CA GLY A 97 33.61 5.69 -14.44
C GLY A 97 32.77 4.42 -14.23
N LEU A 98 31.44 4.57 -14.10
CA LEU A 98 30.49 3.48 -13.89
C LEU A 98 29.63 3.24 -15.14
N THR A 99 29.09 2.03 -15.24
CA THR A 99 28.05 1.65 -16.19
C THR A 99 26.81 1.16 -15.44
N PRO A 100 25.60 1.28 -16.03
CA PRO A 100 24.39 0.74 -15.43
C PRO A 100 24.48 -0.76 -15.10
N GLU A 101 25.29 -1.50 -15.85
CA GLU A 101 25.49 -2.95 -15.74
C GLU A 101 26.46 -3.36 -14.63
N ASP A 102 27.25 -2.43 -14.06
CA ASP A 102 28.14 -2.70 -12.93
C ASP A 102 27.38 -3.07 -11.64
N GLY A 103 26.06 -2.88 -11.63
CA GLY A 103 25.20 -3.28 -10.53
C GLY A 103 25.36 -2.40 -9.28
N ASN A 104 25.95 -1.22 -9.41
CA ASN A 104 26.02 -0.23 -8.32
C ASN A 104 24.61 0.35 -8.07
N ILE A 105 23.89 -0.26 -7.13
CA ILE A 105 22.49 0.08 -6.82
C ILE A 105 22.35 1.55 -6.42
N GLU A 106 23.28 2.07 -5.62
CA GLU A 106 23.22 3.45 -5.11
C GLU A 106 23.43 4.48 -6.23
N ALA A 107 24.44 4.26 -7.08
CA ALA A 107 24.71 5.13 -8.22
C ALA A 107 23.55 5.10 -9.22
N ASN A 108 23.04 3.90 -9.56
CA ASN A 108 21.90 3.74 -10.45
C ASN A 108 20.65 4.43 -9.89
N GLU A 109 20.39 4.33 -8.59
CA GLU A 109 19.25 4.95 -7.92
C GLU A 109 19.34 6.48 -7.90
N ARG A 110 20.53 7.04 -7.63
CA ARG A 110 20.79 8.47 -7.67
C ARG A 110 20.57 9.03 -9.08
N VAL A 111 21.19 8.42 -10.09
CA VAL A 111 21.07 8.84 -11.50
C VAL A 111 19.63 8.69 -11.98
N PHE A 112 18.94 7.61 -11.60
CA PHE A 112 17.52 7.43 -11.91
C PHE A 112 16.67 8.58 -11.36
N THR A 113 16.92 9.01 -10.13
CA THR A 113 16.22 10.12 -9.51
C THR A 113 16.49 11.46 -10.22
N ILE A 114 17.74 11.68 -10.67
CA ILE A 114 18.12 12.88 -11.44
C ILE A 114 17.39 12.92 -12.79
N VAL A 115 17.44 11.82 -13.55
CA VAL A 115 16.87 11.75 -14.91
C VAL A 115 15.34 11.75 -14.90
N MET A 116 14.73 11.07 -13.92
CA MET A 116 13.28 10.95 -13.85
C MET A 116 12.60 12.11 -13.11
N GLY A 117 13.38 12.85 -12.33
CA GLY A 117 12.92 13.89 -11.43
C GLY A 117 12.21 13.33 -10.19
N PRO A 118 11.57 14.23 -9.41
CA PRO A 118 10.88 13.85 -8.19
C PRO A 118 9.82 12.74 -8.39
N GLU A 119 9.62 11.97 -7.33
CA GLU A 119 8.54 10.99 -7.26
C GLU A 119 7.16 11.66 -7.29
N HIS A 120 6.17 10.92 -7.78
CA HIS A 120 4.79 11.41 -7.76
C HIS A 120 4.22 11.29 -6.36
N SER A 121 3.30 12.20 -6.01
CA SER A 121 2.60 12.13 -4.72
C SER A 121 1.88 10.79 -4.57
N GLY A 122 2.15 10.09 -3.47
CA GLY A 122 1.52 8.81 -3.13
C GLY A 122 1.93 7.61 -3.98
N ARG A 123 2.92 7.71 -4.88
CA ARG A 123 3.32 6.58 -5.74
C ARG A 123 4.81 6.62 -6.06
N VAL A 124 5.46 5.46 -5.92
CA VAL A 124 6.85 5.26 -6.35
C VAL A 124 6.93 4.73 -7.78
N ARG A 125 7.73 5.38 -8.62
CA ARG A 125 8.03 4.94 -10.00
C ARG A 125 8.59 3.52 -9.97
N THR A 126 8.20 2.72 -10.98
CA THR A 126 8.61 1.31 -11.16
C THR A 126 8.16 0.32 -10.08
N GLN A 127 7.42 0.72 -9.04
CA GLN A 127 7.01 -0.21 -7.97
C GLN A 127 5.55 -0.70 -8.10
N GLY A 128 4.78 -0.12 -9.01
CA GLY A 128 3.38 -0.50 -9.24
C GLY A 128 2.41 0.32 -8.39
N PHE A 129 1.25 -0.27 -8.10
CA PHE A 129 0.20 0.36 -7.28
C PHE A 129 0.38 0.00 -5.80
N GLY A 130 0.05 0.93 -4.90
CA GLY A 130 0.06 0.70 -3.45
C GLY A 130 1.39 0.98 -2.74
N ILE A 131 2.50 1.14 -3.47
CA ILE A 131 3.80 1.51 -2.89
C ILE A 131 3.94 3.03 -2.85
N THR A 132 4.02 3.57 -1.63
CA THR A 132 4.20 5.01 -1.37
C THR A 132 5.65 5.35 -1.05
N PRO A 133 6.11 6.58 -1.31
CA PRO A 133 7.47 7.01 -0.98
C PRO A 133 7.83 6.78 0.49
N THR A 134 6.90 7.00 1.42
CA THR A 134 7.12 6.81 2.87
C THR A 134 7.43 5.37 3.25
N ILE A 135 6.87 4.40 2.52
CA ILE A 135 7.11 2.96 2.78
C ILE A 135 8.41 2.53 2.08
N TYR A 136 8.64 3.02 0.86
CA TYR A 136 9.77 2.57 0.04
C TYR A 136 11.10 3.22 0.44
N PHE A 137 11.08 4.50 0.87
CA PHE A 137 12.24 5.26 1.33
C PHE A 137 12.12 5.53 2.84
N PRO A 138 12.26 4.51 3.71
CA PRO A 138 12.03 4.67 5.15
C PRO A 138 12.99 5.67 5.82
N GLN A 139 14.14 5.94 5.19
CA GLN A 139 15.21 6.79 5.68
C GLN A 139 15.06 8.28 5.31
N SER A 140 14.10 8.68 4.48
CA SER A 140 13.91 10.09 4.08
C SER A 140 13.22 10.95 5.16
N LYS A 141 13.29 10.55 6.43
CA LYS A 141 12.92 11.40 7.57
C LYS A 141 14.15 12.23 7.98
N SER A 142 14.55 13.18 7.15
CA SER A 142 15.38 14.29 7.58
C SER A 142 14.55 15.56 7.46
N GLU A 143 14.32 16.14 8.65
CA GLU A 143 14.04 17.53 8.99
C GLU A 143 13.72 18.54 7.86
N GLU A 144 12.55 19.18 8.03
CA GLU A 144 12.15 20.50 7.56
C GLU A 144 12.12 20.83 6.05
N GLY A 145 10.91 21.13 5.58
CA GLY A 145 10.68 22.21 4.61
C GLY A 145 10.15 21.78 3.24
N GLY A 146 8.83 21.80 3.06
CA GLY A 146 8.27 21.80 1.70
C GLY A 146 6.80 21.40 1.54
N GLY A 147 5.88 22.27 1.98
CA GLY A 147 4.58 22.48 1.32
C GLY A 147 3.48 21.43 1.50
N SER A 148 2.52 21.70 2.40
CA SER A 148 1.16 22.14 1.99
C SER A 148 0.37 22.46 3.25
N GLY A 149 0.15 23.75 3.50
CA GLY A 149 -0.62 24.26 4.63
C GLY A 149 -2.09 23.84 4.53
N SER A 150 -2.52 23.00 5.47
CA SER A 150 -3.89 22.89 6.04
C SER A 150 -4.07 21.56 6.79
N ASN A 151 -3.26 20.54 6.47
CA ASN A 151 -3.51 19.17 6.93
C ASN A 151 -2.67 18.72 8.14
N PHE A 152 -1.58 19.42 8.46
CA PHE A 152 -0.69 18.99 9.55
C PHE A 152 -1.30 19.17 10.94
N GLY A 153 -2.01 20.28 11.18
CA GLY A 153 -2.70 20.55 12.45
C GLY A 153 -3.82 19.54 12.74
N GLN A 154 -4.61 19.20 11.71
CA GLN A 154 -5.65 18.17 11.82
C GLN A 154 -5.04 16.78 12.09
N MET A 155 -3.91 16.46 11.47
CA MET A 155 -3.25 15.16 11.68
C MET A 155 -2.56 15.06 13.04
N ALA A 156 -2.04 16.17 13.58
CA ALA A 156 -1.52 16.22 14.95
C ALA A 156 -2.64 16.03 15.99
N SER A 157 -3.75 16.75 15.84
CA SER A 157 -4.94 16.61 16.68
C SER A 157 -5.53 15.21 16.61
N LEU A 158 -5.66 14.63 15.42
CA LEU A 158 -6.16 13.27 15.24
C LEU A 158 -5.24 12.22 15.88
N ARG A 159 -3.91 12.42 15.84
CA ARG A 159 -2.95 11.53 16.51
C ARG A 159 -3.07 11.59 18.03
N GLU A 160 -3.35 12.77 18.57
CA GLU A 160 -3.53 12.98 20.00
C GLU A 160 -4.84 12.36 20.50
N GLU A 161 -5.93 12.52 19.76
CA GLU A 161 -7.20 11.83 20.02
C GLU A 161 -7.06 10.30 19.94
N PHE A 162 -6.31 9.78 18.97
CA PHE A 162 -6.09 8.33 18.87
C PHE A 162 -5.26 7.79 20.05
N ARG A 163 -4.35 8.61 20.58
CA ARG A 163 -3.54 8.26 21.76
C ARG A 163 -4.43 8.26 23.00
N SER A 164 -5.22 9.31 23.22
CA SER A 164 -6.12 9.40 24.37
C SER A 164 -7.20 8.32 24.37
N PHE A 165 -7.76 7.99 23.21
CA PHE A 165 -8.72 6.89 23.06
C PHE A 165 -8.10 5.54 23.46
N ARG A 166 -6.89 5.25 22.99
CA ARG A 166 -6.15 4.03 23.33
C ARG A 166 -5.87 3.95 24.83
N ASP A 167 -5.41 5.03 25.43
CA ASP A 167 -5.09 5.09 26.85
C ASP A 167 -6.37 4.96 27.71
N ASN A 168 -7.50 5.51 27.24
CA ASN A 168 -8.78 5.36 27.92
C ASN A 168 -9.30 3.92 27.86
N GLN A 169 -9.27 3.29 26.69
CA GLN A 169 -9.63 1.88 26.53
C GLN A 169 -8.74 0.97 27.39
N MET A 170 -7.45 1.23 27.47
CA MET A 170 -6.52 0.44 28.30
C MET A 170 -6.81 0.58 29.79
N ARG A 171 -7.24 1.77 30.24
CA ARG A 171 -7.68 2.00 31.63
C ARG A 171 -9.01 1.31 31.92
N GLU A 172 -9.99 1.39 31.03
CA GLU A 172 -11.29 0.72 31.21
C GLU A 172 -11.15 -0.81 31.25
N PHE A 173 -10.38 -1.40 30.32
CA PHE A 173 -10.06 -2.83 30.36
C PHE A 173 -9.26 -3.22 31.60
N GLY A 174 -8.38 -2.34 32.08
CA GLY A 174 -7.67 -2.52 33.34
C GLY A 174 -8.62 -2.60 34.53
N SER A 175 -9.52 -1.61 34.68
CA SER A 175 -10.53 -1.56 35.74
C SER A 175 -11.43 -2.80 35.70
N PHE A 176 -11.96 -3.13 34.53
CA PHE A 176 -12.84 -4.29 34.37
C PHE A 176 -12.14 -5.60 34.76
N ARG A 177 -10.86 -5.76 34.38
CA ARG A 177 -10.09 -6.95 34.75
C ARG A 177 -9.84 -7.03 36.25
N ASP A 178 -9.59 -5.91 36.90
CA ASP A 178 -9.34 -5.85 38.34
C ASP A 178 -10.64 -6.06 39.15
N GLU A 179 -11.77 -5.50 38.70
CA GLU A 179 -13.11 -5.77 39.24
C GLU A 179 -13.46 -7.26 39.11
N MET A 180 -13.21 -7.86 37.95
CA MET A 180 -13.43 -9.29 37.74
C MET A 180 -12.56 -10.17 38.65
N ARG A 181 -11.33 -9.75 38.91
CA ARG A 181 -10.44 -10.41 39.85
C ARG A 181 -10.98 -10.32 41.29
N GLN A 182 -11.47 -9.16 41.71
CA GLN A 182 -12.08 -8.98 43.03
C GLN A 182 -13.34 -9.83 43.19
N PHE A 183 -14.21 -9.87 42.17
CA PHE A 183 -15.41 -10.69 42.18
C PHE A 183 -15.09 -12.19 42.33
N MET A 184 -14.10 -12.70 41.58
CA MET A 184 -13.66 -14.10 41.67
C MET A 184 -13.09 -14.45 43.05
N GLN A 185 -12.35 -13.54 43.67
CA GLN A 185 -11.83 -13.71 45.03
C GLN A 185 -12.97 -13.73 46.06
N GLN A 186 -13.94 -12.84 45.93
CA GLN A 186 -15.09 -12.78 46.82
C GLN A 186 -15.98 -14.03 46.70
N PHE A 187 -16.14 -14.55 45.48
CA PHE A 187 -16.87 -15.79 45.23
C PHE A 187 -16.17 -17.01 45.86
N GLN A 188 -14.84 -17.12 45.75
CA GLN A 188 -14.06 -18.17 46.42
C GLN A 188 -14.17 -18.11 47.95
N MET A 189 -14.08 -16.90 48.53
CA MET A 189 -14.22 -16.70 49.98
C MET A 189 -15.63 -17.09 50.49
N ASN A 190 -16.68 -16.79 49.72
CA ASN A 190 -18.05 -17.15 50.11
C ASN A 190 -18.34 -18.66 49.98
N GLN A 191 -17.72 -19.38 49.04
CA GLN A 191 -17.88 -20.84 48.94
C GLN A 191 -17.20 -21.61 50.08
N GLN A 192 -16.06 -21.12 50.60
CA GLN A 192 -15.40 -21.73 51.75
C GLN A 192 -16.19 -21.57 53.06
N SER A 193 -17.11 -20.61 53.14
CA SER A 193 -17.98 -20.39 54.31
C SER A 193 -19.22 -21.31 54.34
N HIS A 194 -19.58 -21.97 53.24
CA HIS A 194 -20.79 -22.81 53.14
C HIS A 194 -20.54 -24.29 52.79
N GLY A 195 -19.26 -24.72 52.72
CA GLY A 195 -18.87 -26.10 52.41
C GLY A 195 -18.52 -26.97 53.63
N GLY A 196 -19.26 -26.84 54.73
CA GLY A 196 -18.97 -27.55 55.99
C GLY A 196 -20.16 -28.25 56.63
N SER A 197 -21.09 -28.82 55.84
CA SER A 197 -22.18 -29.66 56.36
C SER A 197 -22.67 -30.67 55.32
N GLU A 198 -22.22 -31.92 55.41
CA GLU A 198 -22.99 -33.15 55.10
C GLU A 198 -22.17 -34.33 55.68
N MET A 199 -22.58 -34.90 56.80
CA MET A 199 -23.61 -35.95 57.00
C MET A 199 -23.08 -37.37 56.71
N GLY A 200 -23.24 -38.25 57.70
CA GLY A 200 -23.42 -39.69 57.45
C GLY A 200 -22.41 -40.63 58.10
N GLY A 201 -22.40 -40.69 59.44
CA GLY A 201 -21.90 -41.86 60.17
C GLY A 201 -23.01 -42.36 61.09
N ASN A 202 -23.87 -43.24 60.58
CA ASN A 202 -24.89 -43.92 61.37
C ASN A 202 -24.81 -45.43 61.07
N ASP A 203 -23.91 -46.12 61.77
CA ASP A 203 -23.96 -47.57 61.90
C ASP A 203 -24.81 -47.90 63.12
N ASN A 204 -25.92 -48.60 62.85
CA ASN A 204 -26.89 -49.04 63.82
C ASN A 204 -26.41 -50.32 64.52
N SER A 205 -26.77 -50.42 65.80
CA SER A 205 -26.44 -51.44 66.78
C SER A 205 -26.81 -52.89 66.40
N SER A 206 -26.09 -53.84 67.01
CA SER A 206 -26.72 -54.96 67.72
C SER A 206 -25.86 -55.35 68.92
N ASP A 207 -26.40 -55.10 70.11
CA ASP A 207 -26.09 -55.85 71.33
C ASP A 207 -26.66 -57.26 71.22
N ALA A 208 -26.30 -58.10 72.19
CA ALA A 208 -27.03 -59.29 72.58
C ALA A 208 -28.56 -59.08 72.73
#